data_AF-A0A533BBK7-F1
#
_entry.id   AF-A0A533BBK7-F1
#
_cell.length_a   1.000
_cell.length_b   1.000
_cell.length_c   1.000
_cell.angle_alpha   90.00
_cell.angle_beta   90.00
_cell.angle_gamma   90.00
#
_symmetry.space_group_name_H-M   'P 1'
#
loop_
_entity.id
_entity.type
_entity.pdbx_description
1 polymer ?
#
loop_
_entity_poly.entity_id
_entity_poly.type
_entity_poly.pdbx_seq_one_letter_code
_entity_poly.pdbx_strand_id
1 'polypeptide(L)'
;MYNNSQPIRVERQVLYDQVWSQPMIKLAKEYGISDVALAKICKKLNVPYPWRGYWRRKETGKAVKQLPLPPNSDPTKQTVTIQRIIRPEALAQMSEEIA
;
A
#
# COMPACT_ATOMS: atom_id res chain seq x y z
N MET A 1 -12.22 21.20 -10.02
CA MET A 1 -11.99 19.76 -10.29
C MET A 1 -10.47 19.54 -10.27
N TYR A 2 -9.88 19.11 -9.15
CA TYR A 2 -8.43 18.91 -9.02
C TYR A 2 -8.11 17.41 -9.05
N ASN A 3 -7.01 16.90 -9.60
CA ASN A 3 -6.17 17.30 -10.74
C ASN A 3 -5.35 16.04 -11.12
N ASN A 4 -4.84 15.98 -12.36
CA ASN A 4 -4.08 14.90 -12.97
C ASN A 4 -3.16 14.13 -12.01
N SER A 5 -3.58 12.93 -11.64
CA SER A 5 -2.79 12.04 -10.82
C SER A 5 -2.38 10.87 -11.70
N GLN A 6 -1.09 10.80 -12.03
CA GLN A 6 -0.60 9.78 -12.93
C GLN A 6 -0.78 8.40 -12.28
N PRO A 7 -1.26 7.41 -13.05
CA PRO A 7 -1.38 6.04 -12.55
C PRO A 7 0.00 5.52 -12.13
N ILE A 8 0.11 5.00 -10.91
CA ILE A 8 1.31 4.30 -10.47
C ILE A 8 1.17 2.83 -10.84
N ARG A 9 2.15 2.31 -11.58
CA ARG A 9 2.30 0.86 -11.77
C ARG A 9 3.09 0.27 -10.61
N VAL A 10 2.52 -0.73 -9.94
CA VAL A 10 3.15 -1.41 -8.79
C VAL A 10 3.26 -2.89 -9.09
N GLU A 11 4.44 -3.46 -8.82
CA GLU A 11 4.69 -4.88 -8.93
C GLU A 11 4.27 -5.63 -7.66
N ARG A 12 3.89 -6.89 -7.82
CA ARG A 12 3.44 -7.77 -6.74
C ARG A 12 4.46 -7.89 -5.61
N GLN A 13 5.73 -8.07 -5.96
CA GLN A 13 6.82 -8.21 -4.99
C GLN A 13 7.04 -6.89 -4.22
N VAL A 14 7.10 -5.77 -4.94
CA VAL A 14 7.25 -4.44 -4.34
C VAL A 14 6.10 -4.13 -3.39
N LEU A 15 4.86 -4.43 -3.79
CA LEU A 15 3.69 -4.25 -2.94
C LEU A 15 3.80 -5.10 -1.66
N TYR A 16 4.25 -6.35 -1.78
CA TYR A 16 4.47 -7.24 -0.64
C TYR A 16 5.47 -6.61 0.34
N ASP A 17 6.64 -6.20 -0.13
CA ASP A 17 7.67 -5.63 0.73
C ASP A 17 7.16 -4.36 1.45
N GLN A 18 6.41 -3.53 0.73
CA GLN A 18 5.82 -2.32 1.30
C GLN A 18 4.76 -2.62 2.38
N VAL A 19 3.83 -3.56 2.16
CA VAL A 19 2.79 -3.88 3.16
C VAL A 19 3.37 -4.52 4.43
N TRP A 20 4.57 -5.10 4.37
CA TRP A 20 5.27 -5.68 5.52
C TRP A 20 6.31 -4.73 6.16
N SER A 21 6.67 -3.65 5.48
CA SER A 21 7.57 -2.60 6.00
C SER A 21 6.84 -1.54 6.82
N GLN A 22 5.58 -1.20 6.48
CA GLN A 22 4.83 -0.12 7.15
C GLN A 22 3.31 -0.37 7.28
N PRO A 23 2.62 0.32 8.21
CA PRO A 23 1.17 0.21 8.39
C PRO A 23 0.37 0.51 7.12
N MET A 24 -0.65 -0.31 6.83
CA MET A 24 -1.50 -0.18 5.63
C MET A 24 -2.13 1.21 5.49
N ILE A 25 -2.47 1.86 6.61
CA ILE A 25 -3.07 3.20 6.60
C ILE A 25 -2.07 4.24 6.06
N LYS A 26 -0.79 4.14 6.42
CA LYS A 26 0.26 5.03 5.91
C LYS A 26 0.52 4.76 4.43
N LEU A 27 0.74 3.50 4.08
CA LEU A 27 0.97 3.08 2.70
C LEU A 27 -0.18 3.47 1.75
N ALA A 28 -1.43 3.33 2.19
CA ALA A 28 -2.59 3.74 1.39
C ALA A 28 -2.63 5.26 1.13
N LYS A 29 -2.22 6.08 2.11
CA LYS A 29 -2.10 7.54 1.94
C LYS A 29 -1.01 7.88 0.91
N GLU A 30 0.14 7.21 0.96
CA GLU A 30 1.22 7.39 -0.02
C GLU A 30 0.75 7.06 -1.45
N TYR A 31 -0.09 6.04 -1.59
CA TYR A 31 -0.73 5.69 -2.86
C TYR A 31 -1.97 6.54 -3.21
N GLY A 32 -2.36 7.51 -2.39
CA GLY A 32 -3.55 8.32 -2.64
C GLY A 32 -4.84 7.51 -2.72
N ILE A 33 -4.94 6.38 -2.02
CA ILE A 33 -6.13 5.52 -1.99
C ILE A 33 -6.59 5.27 -0.55
N SER A 34 -7.71 4.56 -0.37
CA SER A 34 -8.12 4.05 0.93
C SER A 34 -7.39 2.74 1.28
N ASP A 35 -7.27 2.46 2.57
CA ASP A 35 -6.76 1.19 3.09
C ASP A 35 -7.60 -0.02 2.61
N VAL A 36 -8.92 0.16 2.48
CA VAL A 36 -9.83 -0.83 1.88
C VAL A 36 -9.50 -1.07 0.41
N ALA A 37 -9.21 -0.03 -0.37
CA ALA A 37 -8.79 -0.19 -1.76
C ALA A 37 -7.44 -0.89 -1.87
N LEU A 38 -6.48 -0.55 -1.00
CA LEU A 38 -5.19 -1.23 -0.91
C LEU A 38 -5.35 -2.72 -0.57
N ALA A 39 -6.24 -3.07 0.37
CA ALA A 39 -6.54 -4.46 0.71
C ALA A 39 -7.14 -5.25 -0.46
N LYS A 40 -8.03 -4.61 -1.25
CA LYS A 40 -8.57 -5.21 -2.49
C LYS A 40 -7.47 -5.48 -3.52
N ILE A 41 -6.53 -4.55 -3.68
CA ILE A 41 -5.38 -4.70 -4.56
C ILE A 41 -4.50 -5.88 -4.11
N CYS A 42 -4.17 -5.96 -2.82
CA CYS A 42 -3.41 -7.08 -2.27
C CYS A 42 -4.09 -8.42 -2.56
N LYS A 43 -5.41 -8.49 -2.35
CA LYS A 43 -6.21 -9.69 -2.67
C LYS A 43 -6.16 -10.04 -4.16
N LYS A 44 -6.28 -9.04 -5.06
CA LYS A 44 -6.20 -9.24 -6.51
C LYS A 44 -4.86 -9.84 -6.94
N LEU A 45 -3.76 -9.38 -6.34
CA LEU A 45 -2.40 -9.86 -6.64
C LEU A 45 -1.99 -11.09 -5.82
N ASN A 46 -2.88 -11.65 -5.01
CA ASN A 46 -2.57 -12.74 -4.08
C ASN A 46 -1.35 -12.41 -3.18
N VAL A 47 -1.29 -11.17 -2.70
CA VAL A 47 -0.28 -10.67 -1.77
C VAL A 47 -0.84 -10.78 -0.36
N PRO A 48 -0.23 -11.58 0.53
CA PRO A 48 -0.63 -11.60 1.93
C PRO A 48 -0.18 -10.29 2.57
N TYR A 49 -1.06 -9.73 3.41
CA TYR A 49 -0.83 -8.48 4.12
C TYR A 49 -1.07 -8.68 5.63
N PRO A 50 -0.56 -7.79 6.49
CA PRO A 50 -0.66 -7.94 7.93
C PRO A 50 -2.11 -7.92 8.41
N TRP A 51 -2.45 -8.83 9.33
CA TRP A 51 -3.76 -8.85 9.99
C TRP A 51 -3.93 -7.65 10.94
N ARG A 52 -5.19 -7.35 11.30
CA ARG A 52 -5.50 -6.26 12.24
C ARG A 52 -4.78 -6.47 13.56
N GLY A 53 -4.02 -5.48 14.02
CA GLY A 53 -3.25 -5.57 15.25
C GLY A 53 -1.84 -6.15 15.11
N TYR A 54 -1.44 -6.63 13.91
CA TYR A 54 -0.05 -7.02 13.64
C TYR A 54 0.94 -5.90 13.99
N TRP A 55 0.66 -4.67 13.51
CA TRP A 55 1.51 -3.51 13.74
C TRP A 55 1.61 -3.14 15.22
N ARG A 56 0.48 -3.16 15.94
CA ARG A 56 0.46 -2.94 17.39
C ARG A 56 1.30 -3.98 18.15
N ARG A 57 1.26 -5.25 17.72
CA ARG A 57 2.11 -6.30 18.30
C ARG A 57 3.59 -6.07 17.99
N LYS A 58 3.93 -5.70 16.75
CA LYS A 58 5.30 -5.39 16.32
C LYS A 58 5.88 -4.19 17.12
N GLU A 59 5.09 -3.12 17.28
CA GLU A 59 5.46 -1.93 18.04
C GLU A 59 5.66 -2.22 19.54
N THR A 60 4.89 -3.16 20.10
CA THR A 60 5.01 -3.58 21.51
C THR A 60 6.05 -4.68 21.72
N GLY A 61 6.92 -4.94 20.73
CA GLY A 61 8.01 -5.91 20.82
C GLY A 61 7.54 -7.38 20.86
N LYS A 62 6.27 -7.66 20.60
CA LYS A 62 5.76 -9.04 20.58
C LYS A 62 6.21 -9.75 19.32
N ALA A 63 6.50 -11.03 19.45
CA ALA A 63 6.75 -11.89 18.30
C ALA A 63 5.55 -11.87 17.34
N VAL A 64 5.84 -11.56 16.09
CA VAL A 64 4.90 -11.55 14.97
C VAL A 64 5.50 -12.34 13.81
N LYS A 65 4.65 -13.05 13.06
CA LYS A 65 5.08 -13.83 11.90
C LYS A 65 4.65 -13.12 10.63
N GLN A 66 5.62 -12.83 9.76
CA GLN A 66 5.36 -12.41 8.39
C GLN A 66 4.99 -13.64 7.56
N LEU A 67 3.90 -13.54 6.81
CA LEU A 67 3.51 -14.61 5.89
C LEU A 67 4.36 -14.51 4.63
N PRO A 68 4.97 -15.62 4.15
CA PRO A 68 5.75 -15.58 2.93
C PRO A 68 4.84 -15.27 1.73
N LEU A 69 5.37 -14.60 0.73
CA LEU A 69 4.67 -14.37 -0.53
C LEU A 69 4.49 -15.73 -1.24
N PRO A 70 3.25 -16.20 -1.51
CA PRO A 70 3.06 -17.47 -2.18
C PRO A 70 3.58 -17.41 -3.62
N PRO A 71 4.11 -18.51 -4.18
CA PRO A 71 4.44 -18.56 -5.59
C PRO A 71 3.18 -18.31 -6.42
N ASN A 72 3.32 -17.50 -7.46
CA ASN A 72 2.23 -17.20 -8.36
C ASN A 72 2.77 -17.11 -9.79
N SER A 73 2.37 -18.06 -10.64
CA SER A 73 2.75 -18.11 -12.05
C SER A 73 1.78 -17.36 -12.96
N ASP A 74 0.72 -16.78 -12.42
CA ASP A 74 -0.29 -16.05 -13.18
C ASP A 74 0.25 -14.67 -13.60
N PRO A 75 0.51 -14.43 -14.90
CA PRO A 75 1.04 -13.16 -15.38
C PRO A 75 0.08 -11.99 -15.13
N THR A 76 -1.23 -12.26 -15.02
CA THR A 76 -2.24 -11.24 -14.76
C THR A 76 -2.21 -10.69 -13.34
N LYS A 77 -1.50 -11.36 -12.43
CA LYS A 77 -1.37 -11.02 -11.00
C LYS A 77 0.02 -10.55 -10.61
N GLN A 78 0.82 -10.11 -11.57
CA GLN A 78 2.18 -9.62 -11.31
C GLN A 78 2.24 -8.10 -11.12
N THR A 79 1.32 -7.35 -11.75
CA THR A 79 1.33 -5.88 -11.66
C THR A 79 -0.08 -5.33 -11.55
N VAL A 80 -0.21 -4.19 -10.87
CA VAL A 80 -1.45 -3.43 -10.78
C VAL A 80 -1.18 -1.96 -11.06
N THR A 81 -2.16 -1.30 -11.66
CA THR A 81 -2.14 0.15 -11.84
C THR A 81 -3.05 0.78 -10.80
N ILE A 82 -2.48 1.62 -9.94
CA ILE A 82 -3.19 2.36 -8.91
C ILE A 82 -3.46 3.78 -9.42
N GLN A 83 -4.75 4.11 -9.54
CA GLN A 83 -5.18 5.48 -9.80
C GLN A 83 -5.09 6.24 -8.48
N ARG A 84 -3.99 6.99 -8.29
CA ARG A 84 -3.82 7.85 -7.10
C ARG A 84 -4.92 8.90 -7.11
N ILE A 85 -5.64 9.08 -6.01
CA ILE A 85 -6.48 10.26 -5.81
C ILE A 85 -5.68 11.19 -4.90
N ILE A 86 -5.15 12.27 -5.45
CA ILE A 86 -4.49 13.28 -4.62
C ILE A 86 -5.60 14.03 -3.88
N ARG A 87 -5.72 13.81 -2.57
CA ARG A 87 -6.56 14.67 -1.73
C ARG A 87 -5.95 16.07 -1.73
N PRO A 88 -6.75 17.14 -1.94
CA PRO A 88 -6.24 18.51 -2.02
C PRO A 88 -5.50 18.96 -0.75
N GLU A 89 -5.91 18.47 0.43
CA GLU A 89 -5.23 18.64 1.72
C GLU A 89 -3.75 18.22 1.68
N ALA A 90 -3.45 17.08 1.06
CA ALA A 90 -2.09 16.53 1.03
C ALA A 90 -1.17 17.31 0.06
N LEU A 91 -1.74 17.99 -0.94
CA LEU A 91 -0.98 18.83 -1.87
C LEU A 91 -0.49 20.12 -1.19
N ALA A 92 -1.29 20.68 -0.28
CA ALA A 92 -0.96 21.89 0.49
C ALA A 92 0.18 21.64 1.49
N GLN A 93 0.17 20.49 2.16
CA GLN A 93 1.21 20.09 3.12
C GLN A 93 2.57 19.86 2.46
N MET A 94 2.59 19.32 1.23
CA MET A 94 3.84 19.08 0.48
C MET A 94 4.44 20.36 -0.12
N SER A 95 3.65 21.42 -0.38
CA SER A 95 4.17 22.71 -0.85
C SER A 95 4.79 23.56 0.25
N GLU A 96 4.39 23.35 1.51
CA GLU A 96 4.90 24.10 2.66
C GLU A 96 6.25 23.57 3.18
N GLU A 97 6.60 22.31 2.93
CA GLU A 97 7.90 21.73 3.33
C GLU A 97 9.05 22.04 2.35
N ILE A 98 8.76 22.64 1.18
CA ILE A 98 9.76 23.02 0.17
C ILE A 98 10.07 24.53 0.20
N ALA A 99 9.37 25.32 1.03
CA ALA A 99 9.60 26.76 1.23
C ALA A 99 10.40 27.02 2.53
#